data_AF-A0A972XWS5-F1
#
_entry.id   AF-A0A972XWS5-F1
#
_cell.length_a   1.000
_cell.length_b   1.000
_cell.length_c   1.000
_cell.angle_alpha   90.00
_cell.angle_beta   90.00
_cell.angle_gamma   90.00
#
_symmetry.space_group_name_H-M   'P 1'
#
loop_
_entity.id
_entity.type
_entity.pdbx_description
1 polymer ?
#
loop_
_entity_poly.entity_id
_entity_poly.type
_entity_poly.pdbx_seq_one_letter_code
_entity_poly.pdbx_strand_id
1 'polypeptide(L)'
;MKDQKMSALTWTDDQMALGNAEIDQAHRELVDLINIVAEANKETFPKAFTCLVSHTREHFEFEQKLMDRNKDPKRQEHKRQHTKLIGELLALEHRVKRGQYKLARSFVTERLPEWLYLHTTTMDSMLVTHLNQNKIPNKRL
;
A
#
# COMPACT_ATOMS: atom_id res chain seq x y z
N MET A 1 -31.53 14.09 3.25
CA MET A 1 -30.90 12.75 3.29
C MET A 1 -29.41 12.97 3.43
N LYS A 2 -28.76 12.36 4.41
CA LYS A 2 -27.30 12.45 4.56
C LYS A 2 -26.68 11.54 3.51
N ASP A 3 -25.93 12.11 2.58
CA ASP A 3 -25.07 11.36 1.67
C ASP A 3 -24.04 10.60 2.50
N GLN A 4 -24.27 9.30 2.71
CA GLN A 4 -23.27 8.46 3.36
C GLN A 4 -22.18 8.19 2.31
N LYS A 5 -21.16 9.06 2.31
CA LYS A 5 -19.91 8.86 1.57
C LYS A 5 -19.36 7.47 1.90
N MET A 6 -19.36 6.59 0.91
CA MET A 6 -18.72 5.28 1.03
C MET A 6 -17.25 5.43 0.68
N SER A 7 -16.38 5.28 1.67
CA SER A 7 -14.93 5.10 1.47
C SER A 7 -14.70 3.86 0.61
N ALA A 8 -13.74 3.93 -0.30
CA ALA A 8 -13.33 2.77 -1.10
C ALA A 8 -12.65 1.71 -0.22
N LEU A 9 -12.01 2.14 0.88
CA LEU A 9 -11.43 1.28 1.89
C LEU A 9 -11.47 1.99 3.25
N THR A 10 -11.80 1.26 4.30
CA THR A 10 -11.76 1.77 5.69
C THR A 10 -10.69 1.02 6.44
N TRP A 11 -9.71 1.75 6.98
CA TRP A 11 -8.72 1.17 7.88
C TRP A 11 -9.38 0.77 9.20
N THR A 12 -9.07 -0.44 9.69
CA THR A 12 -9.45 -0.90 11.03
C THR A 12 -8.23 -1.52 11.70
N ASP A 13 -7.96 -1.13 12.94
CA ASP A 13 -6.80 -1.66 13.68
C ASP A 13 -6.94 -3.17 13.89
N ASP A 14 -8.14 -3.64 14.21
CA ASP A 14 -8.42 -5.06 14.45
C ASP A 14 -8.11 -5.97 13.25
N GLN A 15 -8.15 -5.46 12.03
CA GLN A 15 -7.95 -6.26 10.82
C GLN A 15 -6.61 -6.01 10.14
N MET A 16 -6.08 -4.79 10.22
CA MET A 16 -4.94 -4.37 9.39
C MET A 16 -3.71 -3.91 10.17
N ALA A 17 -3.83 -3.58 11.47
CA ALA A 17 -2.66 -3.18 12.24
C ALA A 17 -1.73 -4.38 12.49
N LEU A 18 -0.46 -4.20 12.20
CA LEU A 18 0.58 -5.23 12.34
C LEU A 18 1.41 -5.04 13.62
N GLY A 19 1.27 -3.91 14.30
CA GLY A 19 2.02 -3.58 15.51
C GLY A 19 3.42 -3.04 15.22
N ASN A 20 3.68 -2.63 13.98
CA ASN A 20 4.89 -1.89 13.59
C ASN A 20 4.48 -0.47 13.20
N ALA A 21 4.79 0.51 14.05
CA ALA A 21 4.29 1.87 13.91
C ALA A 21 4.63 2.54 12.56
N GLU A 22 5.82 2.30 12.01
CA GLU A 22 6.23 2.89 10.73
C GLU A 22 5.45 2.27 9.55
N ILE A 23 5.29 0.95 9.55
CA ILE A 23 4.53 0.23 8.50
C ILE A 23 3.03 0.53 8.61
N ASP A 24 2.47 0.50 9.82
CA ASP A 24 1.06 0.79 10.08
C ASP A 24 0.70 2.23 9.67
N GLN A 25 1.60 3.19 9.93
CA GLN A 25 1.40 4.58 9.50
C GLN A 25 1.38 4.69 7.97
N ALA A 26 2.33 4.07 7.28
CA ALA A 26 2.38 4.09 5.82
C ALA A 26 1.13 3.43 5.19
N HIS A 27 0.60 2.36 5.80
CA HIS A 27 -0.64 1.73 5.33
C HIS A 27 -1.87 2.62 5.55
N ARG A 28 -2.00 3.30 6.69
CA ARG A 28 -3.09 4.27 6.92
C ARG A 28 -3.05 5.40 5.89
N GLU A 29 -1.88 5.96 5.65
CA GLU A 29 -1.70 7.01 4.63
C GLU A 29 -2.06 6.50 3.23
N LEU A 30 -1.75 5.25 2.91
CA LEU A 30 -2.14 4.64 1.65
C LEU A 30 -3.66 4.46 1.53
N VAL A 31 -4.35 4.04 2.59
CA VAL A 31 -5.82 3.98 2.65
C VAL A 31 -6.44 5.36 2.43
N ASP A 32 -5.90 6.40 3.08
CA ASP A 32 -6.37 7.77 2.92
C ASP A 32 -6.19 8.26 1.49
N LEU A 33 -5.05 8.00 0.87
CA LEU A 33 -4.78 8.35 -0.52
C LEU A 33 -5.71 7.62 -1.50
N ILE A 34 -6.01 6.33 -1.25
CA ILE A 34 -6.99 5.56 -2.03
C ILE A 34 -8.35 6.27 -1.99
N ASN A 35 -8.81 6.66 -0.80
CA ASN A 35 -10.09 7.35 -0.63
C ASN A 35 -10.09 8.73 -1.30
N ILE A 36 -9.01 9.52 -1.15
CA ILE A 36 -8.86 10.82 -1.80
C ILE A 36 -8.95 10.68 -3.32
N VAL A 37 -8.27 9.69 -3.90
CA VAL A 37 -8.29 9.45 -5.36
C VAL A 37 -9.67 8.98 -5.83
N ALA A 38 -10.34 8.12 -5.06
CA ALA A 38 -11.68 7.64 -5.37
C ALA A 38 -12.69 8.79 -5.46
N GLU A 39 -12.57 9.79 -4.56
CA GLU A 39 -13.44 10.97 -4.51
C GLU A 39 -13.00 12.13 -5.41
N ALA A 40 -11.76 12.12 -5.91
CA ALA A 40 -11.22 13.23 -6.68
C ALA A 40 -12.02 13.51 -7.97
N ASN A 41 -12.21 14.80 -8.28
CA ASN A 41 -12.84 15.24 -9.53
C ASN A 41 -11.81 15.26 -10.68
N LYS A 42 -12.22 15.59 -11.90
CA LYS A 42 -11.32 15.58 -13.07
C LYS A 42 -10.08 16.48 -12.93
N GLU A 43 -10.18 17.56 -12.17
CA GLU A 43 -9.09 18.54 -11.97
C GLU A 43 -8.12 18.06 -10.89
N THR A 44 -8.63 17.47 -9.80
CA THR A 44 -7.81 17.02 -8.67
C THR A 44 -7.27 15.60 -8.84
N PHE A 45 -7.89 14.78 -9.69
CA PHE A 45 -7.53 13.37 -9.88
C PHE A 45 -6.08 13.14 -10.30
N PRO A 46 -5.49 13.89 -11.26
CA PRO A 46 -4.11 13.65 -11.66
C PRO A 46 -3.12 13.85 -10.51
N LYS A 47 -3.28 14.93 -9.73
CA LYS A 47 -2.42 15.22 -8.59
C LYS A 47 -2.58 14.16 -7.49
N ALA A 48 -3.82 13.83 -7.15
CA ALA A 48 -4.10 12.81 -6.14
C ALA A 48 -3.52 11.44 -6.54
N PHE A 49 -3.66 11.04 -7.81
CA PHE A 49 -3.13 9.79 -8.32
C PHE A 49 -1.59 9.77 -8.28
N THR A 50 -0.93 10.88 -8.64
CA THR A 50 0.53 10.97 -8.51
C THR A 50 0.99 10.88 -7.05
N CYS A 51 0.27 11.48 -6.10
CA CYS A 51 0.58 11.32 -4.67
C CYS A 51 0.46 9.86 -4.22
N LEU A 52 -0.63 9.17 -4.62
CA LEU A 52 -0.82 7.74 -4.37
C LEU A 52 0.37 6.92 -4.89
N VAL A 53 0.76 7.13 -6.15
CA VAL A 53 1.89 6.41 -6.77
C VAL A 53 3.22 6.66 -6.04
N SER A 54 3.49 7.92 -5.66
CA SER A 54 4.74 8.26 -4.95
C SER A 54 4.79 7.59 -3.58
N HIS A 55 3.70 7.69 -2.81
CA HIS A 55 3.58 7.08 -1.49
C HIS A 55 3.78 5.56 -1.55
N THR A 56 3.08 4.89 -2.47
CA THR A 56 3.21 3.44 -2.65
C THR A 56 4.65 3.04 -2.99
N ARG A 57 5.34 3.79 -3.86
CA ARG A 57 6.74 3.53 -4.21
C ARG A 57 7.66 3.69 -3.00
N GLU A 58 7.52 4.78 -2.27
CA GLU A 58 8.35 5.10 -1.10
C GLU A 58 8.18 4.06 0.01
N HIS A 59 6.92 3.66 0.29
CA HIS A 59 6.59 2.58 1.21
C HIS A 59 7.25 1.26 0.80
N PHE A 60 7.09 0.85 -0.46
CA PHE A 60 7.70 -0.37 -0.96
C PHE A 60 9.23 -0.34 -0.90
N GLU A 61 9.87 0.78 -1.23
CA GLU A 61 11.32 0.92 -1.10
C GLU A 61 11.80 0.79 0.34
N PHE A 62 11.04 1.33 1.29
CA PHE A 62 11.31 1.23 2.72
C PHE A 62 11.26 -0.23 3.19
N GLU A 63 10.16 -0.94 2.94
CA GLU A 63 10.02 -2.35 3.34
C GLU A 63 11.03 -3.26 2.64
N GLN A 64 11.33 -3.00 1.37
CA GLN A 64 12.35 -3.75 0.65
C GLN A 64 13.74 -3.60 1.27
N LYS A 65 14.10 -2.39 1.72
CA LYS A 65 15.34 -2.16 2.47
C LYS A 65 15.31 -2.89 3.82
N LEU A 66 14.17 -2.92 4.52
CA LEU A 66 14.02 -3.70 5.76
C LEU A 66 14.21 -5.20 5.52
N MET A 67 13.57 -5.75 4.49
CA MET A 67 13.69 -7.16 4.11
C MET A 67 15.14 -7.55 3.79
N ASP A 68 15.85 -6.73 3.01
CA ASP A 68 17.24 -7.00 2.65
C ASP A 68 18.17 -6.96 3.86
N ARG A 69 18.03 -5.92 4.70
CA ARG A 69 18.86 -5.74 5.91
C ARG A 69 18.68 -6.88 6.91
N ASN A 70 17.45 -7.39 7.04
CA ASN A 70 17.12 -8.46 7.98
C ASN A 70 17.16 -9.85 7.36
N LYS A 71 17.67 -9.98 6.12
CA LYS A 71 17.77 -11.25 5.38
C LYS A 71 16.47 -12.04 5.39
N ASP A 72 15.34 -11.34 5.19
CA ASP A 72 14.02 -11.95 5.20
C ASP A 72 13.96 -13.09 4.15
N PRO A 73 13.50 -14.29 4.53
CA PRO A 73 13.47 -15.45 3.64
C PRO A 73 12.43 -15.33 2.52
N LYS A 74 11.39 -14.50 2.69
CA LYS A 74 10.31 -14.24 1.74
C LYS A 74 10.55 -13.01 0.86
N ARG A 75 11.65 -12.27 1.07
CA ARG A 75 11.94 -11.00 0.37
C ARG A 75 11.79 -11.04 -1.15
N GLN A 76 12.16 -12.14 -1.80
CA GLN A 76 12.07 -12.24 -3.26
C GLN A 76 10.62 -12.26 -3.73
N GLU A 77 9.77 -13.04 -3.07
CA GLU A 77 8.35 -13.12 -3.40
C GLU A 77 7.64 -11.79 -3.09
N HIS A 78 7.94 -11.21 -1.92
CA HIS A 78 7.39 -9.94 -1.50
C HIS A 78 7.73 -8.81 -2.50
N LYS A 79 9.02 -8.67 -2.85
CA LYS A 79 9.50 -7.73 -3.89
C LYS A 79 8.81 -7.91 -5.23
N ARG A 80 8.52 -9.15 -5.62
CA ARG A 80 7.82 -9.44 -6.88
C ARG A 80 6.41 -8.86 -6.88
N GLN A 81 5.69 -8.99 -5.77
CA GLN A 81 4.34 -8.42 -5.62
C GLN A 81 4.38 -6.88 -5.66
N HIS A 82 5.33 -6.26 -4.94
CA HIS A 82 5.58 -4.82 -5.01
C HIS A 82 5.86 -4.34 -6.45
N THR A 83 6.78 -5.02 -7.13
CA THR A 83 7.18 -4.69 -8.50
C THR A 83 6.00 -4.76 -9.46
N LYS A 84 5.14 -5.77 -9.29
CA LYS A 84 3.92 -5.91 -10.10
C LYS A 84 2.96 -4.74 -9.87
N LEU A 85 2.63 -4.44 -8.61
CA LEU A 85 1.67 -3.37 -8.31
C LEU A 85 2.17 -2.01 -8.78
N ILE A 86 3.44 -1.67 -8.48
CA ILE A 86 3.97 -0.36 -8.87
C ILE A 86 4.07 -0.23 -10.40
N GLY A 87 4.35 -1.32 -11.11
CA GLY A 87 4.30 -1.34 -12.57
C GLY A 87 2.90 -1.04 -13.13
N GLU A 88 1.85 -1.65 -12.55
CA GLU A 88 0.46 -1.36 -12.91
C GLU A 88 0.11 0.10 -12.63
N LEU A 89 0.48 0.62 -11.45
CA LEU A 89 0.25 2.02 -11.05
C LEU A 89 0.95 3.03 -11.97
N LEU A 90 2.20 2.80 -12.34
CA LEU A 90 2.95 3.67 -13.26
C LEU A 90 2.35 3.68 -14.68
N ALA A 91 1.90 2.51 -15.17
CA ALA A 91 1.22 2.42 -16.45
C ALA A 91 -0.11 3.19 -16.46
N LEU A 92 -0.85 3.15 -15.35
CA LEU A 92 -2.06 3.94 -15.15
C LEU A 92 -1.75 5.43 -15.03
N GLU A 93 -0.71 5.82 -14.30
CA GLU A 93 -0.30 7.23 -14.16
C GLU A 93 0.01 7.86 -15.53
N HIS A 94 0.68 7.11 -16.40
CA HIS A 94 0.95 7.56 -17.77
C HIS A 94 -0.33 7.84 -18.58
N ARG A 95 -1.39 7.04 -18.38
CA ARG A 95 -2.71 7.28 -18.97
C ARG A 95 -3.41 8.49 -18.35
N VAL A 96 -3.32 8.63 -17.03
CA VAL A 96 -3.85 9.79 -16.29
C VAL A 96 -3.23 11.09 -16.80
N LYS A 97 -1.92 11.13 -17.05
CA LYS A 97 -1.23 12.30 -17.63
C LYS A 97 -1.75 12.71 -19.03
N ARG A 98 -2.48 11.84 -19.73
CA ARG A 98 -3.16 12.12 -21.01
C ARG A 98 -4.67 12.37 -20.87
N GLY A 99 -5.19 12.56 -19.65
CA GLY A 99 -6.61 12.77 -19.41
C GLY A 99 -7.46 11.48 -19.41
N GLN A 100 -6.83 10.29 -19.45
CA GLN A 100 -7.55 9.01 -19.52
C GLN A 100 -7.74 8.41 -18.12
N TYR A 101 -8.78 8.83 -17.39
CA TYR A 101 -8.95 8.49 -15.97
C TYR A 101 -9.76 7.22 -15.70
N LYS A 102 -10.60 6.77 -16.63
CA LYS A 102 -11.58 5.70 -16.38
C LYS A 102 -10.95 4.43 -15.80
N LEU A 103 -9.87 3.94 -16.42
CA LEU A 103 -9.19 2.73 -16.00
C LEU A 103 -8.48 2.91 -14.65
N ALA A 104 -7.83 4.06 -14.44
CA ALA A 104 -7.15 4.37 -13.19
C ALA A 104 -8.15 4.47 -12.03
N ARG A 105 -9.32 5.08 -12.26
CA ARG A 105 -10.37 5.17 -11.24
C ARG A 105 -10.91 3.80 -10.87
N SER A 106 -11.28 2.99 -11.86
CA SER A 106 -11.76 1.61 -11.64
C SER A 106 -10.71 0.77 -10.88
N PHE A 107 -9.43 0.88 -11.24
CA PHE A 107 -8.37 0.20 -10.51
C PHE A 107 -8.31 0.59 -9.02
N VAL A 108 -8.36 1.89 -8.71
CA VAL A 108 -8.30 2.40 -7.34
C VAL A 108 -9.55 2.05 -6.53
N THR A 109 -10.73 1.99 -7.16
CA THR A 109 -11.98 1.71 -6.44
C THR A 109 -12.28 0.23 -6.31
N GLU A 110 -11.78 -0.62 -7.21
CA GLU A 110 -12.20 -2.03 -7.30
C GLU A 110 -11.08 -3.02 -7.01
N ARG A 111 -9.81 -2.71 -7.36
CA ARG A 111 -8.70 -3.68 -7.30
C ARG A 111 -7.68 -3.38 -6.22
N LEU A 112 -7.30 -2.10 -6.09
CA LEU A 112 -6.28 -1.68 -5.12
C LEU A 112 -6.70 -1.92 -3.65
N PRO A 113 -7.97 -1.70 -3.23
CA PRO A 113 -8.39 -1.97 -1.86
C PRO A 113 -8.24 -3.43 -1.46
N GLU A 114 -8.70 -4.35 -2.31
CA GLU A 114 -8.59 -5.79 -2.09
C GLU A 114 -7.12 -6.23 -2.05
N TRP A 115 -6.31 -5.73 -3.00
CA TRP A 115 -4.88 -6.03 -3.03
C TRP A 115 -4.20 -5.57 -1.74
N LEU A 116 -4.46 -4.35 -1.28
CA LEU A 116 -3.85 -3.80 -0.07
C LEU A 116 -4.22 -4.62 1.16
N TYR A 117 -5.51 -4.91 1.34
CA TYR A 117 -5.97 -5.74 2.46
C TYR A 117 -5.28 -7.11 2.48
N LEU A 118 -5.26 -7.81 1.34
CA LEU A 118 -4.63 -9.12 1.24
C LEU A 118 -3.12 -9.03 1.49
N HIS A 119 -2.45 -8.05 0.90
CA HIS A 119 -1.00 -7.90 1.03
C HIS A 119 -0.60 -7.60 2.48
N THR A 120 -1.27 -6.64 3.12
CA THR A 120 -1.05 -6.27 4.52
C THR A 120 -1.26 -7.45 5.46
N THR A 121 -2.35 -8.19 5.30
CA THR A 121 -2.69 -9.31 6.19
C THR A 121 -1.85 -10.57 5.94
N THR A 122 -1.13 -10.66 4.81
CA THR A 122 -0.34 -11.85 4.45
C THR A 122 1.17 -11.59 4.37
N MET A 123 1.64 -10.74 3.46
CA MET A 123 3.07 -10.55 3.21
C MET A 123 3.70 -9.60 4.23
N ASP A 124 3.01 -8.50 4.55
CA ASP A 124 3.52 -7.50 5.48
C ASP A 124 3.47 -8.03 6.92
N SER A 125 2.42 -8.78 7.27
CA SER A 125 2.33 -9.46 8.56
C SER A 125 3.48 -10.46 8.79
N MET A 126 3.89 -11.19 7.74
CA MET A 126 5.07 -12.07 7.78
C MET A 126 6.36 -11.28 7.98
N LEU A 127 6.53 -10.15 7.28
CA LEU A 127 7.68 -9.27 7.45
C LEU A 127 7.77 -8.75 8.90
N VAL A 128 6.67 -8.19 9.43
CA VAL A 128 6.63 -7.68 10.81
C VAL A 128 6.94 -8.77 11.83
N THR A 129 6.42 -9.98 11.62
CA THR A 129 6.73 -11.14 12.46
C THR A 129 8.25 -11.45 12.44
N HIS A 130 8.87 -11.48 11.25
CA HIS A 130 10.31 -11.71 11.11
C HIS A 130 11.15 -10.60 11.76
N LEU A 131 10.74 -9.33 11.61
CA LEU A 131 11.42 -8.20 12.26
C LEU A 131 11.36 -8.31 13.79
N ASN A 132 10.22 -8.72 14.35
CA ASN A 132 10.07 -8.88 15.79
C ASN A 132 10.89 -10.05 16.34
N GLN A 133 11.00 -11.15 15.61
CA GLN A 133 11.86 -12.28 15.98
C GLN A 133 13.35 -11.91 15.99
N ASN A 134 13.80 -11.08 15.04
CA ASN A 134 15.19 -10.61 14.99
C ASN A 134 15.52 -9.51 16.00
N LYS A 135 14.52 -8.84 16.58
CA LYS A 135 14.70 -7.87 17.68
C LYS A 135 14.94 -8.54 19.02
N ILE A 136 14.55 -9.81 19.20
CA ILE A 136 14.87 -10.57 20.41
C ILE A 136 16.37 -10.89 20.32
N PRO A 137 17.23 -10.35 21.19
CA PRO A 137 18.61 -10.82 21.27
C PRO A 137 18.52 -12.29 21.57
N ASN A 138 19.12 -13.10 20.71
CA ASN A 138 19.34 -14.52 20.92
C ASN A 138 19.78 -14.69 22.37
N LYS A 139 18.87 -15.11 23.27
CA LYS A 139 19.20 -15.47 24.65
C LYS A 139 20.06 -16.71 24.51
N ARG A 140 21.36 -16.48 24.30
CA ARG A 140 22.37 -17.52 24.38
C ARG A 140 22.50 -17.87 25.85
N LEU A 141 22.35 -19.18 26.06
CA LEU A 141 22.57 -19.99 27.27
C LEU A 141 21.41 -20.03 28.25
#